data_AF-F0WL82-F1
#
_entry.id   AF-F0WL82-F1
#
_cell.length_a   1.000
_cell.length_b   1.000
_cell.length_c   1.000
_cell.angle_alpha   90.00
_cell.angle_beta   90.00
_cell.angle_gamma   90.00
#
_symmetry.space_group_name_H-M   'P 1'
#
loop_
_entity.id
_entity.type
_entity.pdbx_description
1 polymer ?
#
loop_
_entity_poly.entity_id
_entity_poly.type
_entity_poly.pdbx_seq_one_letter_code
_entity_poly.pdbx_strand_id
1 'polypeptide(L)'
;MLPMIKVGGLIIRTLTKPLAKAVKTRSKLHPFLNQFCHAIGQQQHRYLIHLHMSFRGVPKFVIKDLPPDQAVEQGADLIGEIIIFSVAIAVASFEYHRSSTKAKVKEEFEEQEKQQTEEEMEKRFERLETQFLWLEMQVAKIAQILEKELNGRIDAEASSDIIKR
;
A
#
# COMPACT_ATOMS: atom_id res chain seq x y z
N MET A 1 -4.92 -9.15 -1.58
CA MET A 1 -4.69 -9.13 -0.13
C MET A 1 -6.03 -9.18 0.59
N LEU A 2 -6.66 -10.36 0.65
CA LEU A 2 -7.89 -10.56 1.42
C LEU A 2 -7.53 -10.76 2.91
N PRO A 3 -8.36 -10.25 3.82
CA PRO A 3 -7.89 -9.28 4.79
C PRO A 3 -7.60 -9.95 6.13
N MET A 4 -6.36 -9.81 6.60
CA MET A 4 -5.97 -10.08 8.00
C MET A 4 -6.89 -9.38 9.01
N ILE A 5 -7.53 -8.27 8.64
CA ILE A 5 -8.54 -7.58 9.46
C ILE A 5 -9.71 -8.51 9.83
N LYS A 6 -10.12 -9.43 8.95
CA LYS A 6 -11.19 -10.41 9.23
C LYS A 6 -10.72 -11.57 10.12
N VAL A 7 -9.45 -11.97 10.01
CA VAL A 7 -8.85 -13.03 10.85
C VAL A 7 -8.51 -12.50 12.24
N GLY A 8 -8.00 -11.28 12.34
CA GLY A 8 -7.70 -10.60 13.61
C GLY A 8 -8.96 -10.39 14.45
N GLY A 9 -10.08 -10.01 13.83
CA GLY A 9 -11.37 -9.86 14.53
C GLY A 9 -11.90 -11.16 15.15
N LEU A 10 -11.64 -12.31 14.51
CA LEU A 10 -12.02 -13.63 15.01
C LEU A 10 -11.11 -14.12 16.15
N ILE A 11 -9.80 -13.87 16.07
CA ILE A 11 -8.85 -14.24 17.13
C ILE A 11 -9.09 -13.42 18.40
N ILE A 12 -9.32 -12.11 18.29
CA ILE A 12 -9.64 -11.25 19.44
C ILE A 12 -10.87 -11.78 20.16
N ARG A 13 -11.98 -12.01 19.45
CA ARG A 13 -13.24 -12.47 20.07
C ARG A 13 -13.15 -13.88 20.68
N THR A 14 -12.23 -14.72 20.18
CA THR A 14 -12.06 -16.12 20.62
C THR A 14 -11.06 -16.27 21.76
N LEU A 15 -10.07 -15.38 21.88
CA LEU A 15 -9.06 -15.41 22.94
C LEU A 15 -9.45 -14.60 24.19
N THR A 16 -10.27 -13.54 24.06
CA THR A 16 -10.63 -12.68 25.19
C THR A 16 -11.32 -13.46 26.32
N LYS A 17 -12.26 -14.36 26.02
CA LYS A 17 -13.00 -15.12 27.04
C LYS A 17 -12.19 -16.20 27.78
N PRO A 18 -11.42 -17.08 27.11
CA PRO A 18 -10.63 -18.09 27.82
C PRO A 18 -9.44 -17.47 28.57
N LEU A 19 -8.83 -16.40 28.05
CA LEU A 19 -7.69 -15.75 28.69
C LEU A 19 -8.12 -14.95 29.92
N ALA A 20 -9.20 -14.18 29.84
CA ALA A 20 -9.84 -13.54 31.00
C ALA A 20 -10.09 -14.57 32.12
N LYS A 21 -10.67 -15.73 31.76
CA LYS A 21 -10.93 -16.81 32.72
C LYS A 21 -9.64 -17.40 33.32
N ALA A 22 -8.58 -17.57 32.52
CA ALA A 22 -7.30 -18.11 32.97
C ALA A 22 -6.54 -17.14 33.90
N VAL A 23 -6.50 -15.85 33.56
CA VAL A 23 -5.91 -14.81 34.40
C VAL A 23 -6.70 -14.69 35.70
N LYS A 24 -8.04 -14.66 35.64
CA LYS A 24 -8.92 -14.64 36.82
C LYS A 24 -8.67 -15.81 37.78
N THR A 25 -8.45 -17.03 37.27
CA THR A 25 -8.12 -18.19 38.11
C THR A 25 -6.73 -18.07 38.74
N ARG A 26 -5.73 -17.58 38.00
CA ARG A 26 -4.35 -17.42 38.52
C ARG A 26 -4.18 -16.24 39.47
N SER A 27 -4.92 -15.16 39.28
CA SER A 27 -4.92 -13.99 40.17
C SER A 27 -5.46 -14.32 41.56
N LYS A 28 -6.28 -15.39 41.70
CA LYS A 28 -6.72 -15.88 43.01
C LYS A 28 -5.70 -16.80 43.69
N LEU A 29 -4.75 -17.35 42.93
CA LEU A 29 -3.75 -18.29 43.43
C LEU A 29 -2.44 -17.60 43.84
N HIS A 30 -2.06 -16.49 43.18
CA HIS A 30 -0.79 -15.81 43.43
C HIS A 30 -1.00 -14.44 44.12
N PRO A 31 -0.48 -14.21 45.33
CA PRO A 31 -0.69 -12.96 46.09
C PRO A 31 -0.19 -11.70 45.37
N PHE A 32 0.96 -11.80 44.69
CA PHE A 32 1.53 -10.71 43.90
C PHE A 32 0.62 -10.31 42.74
N LEU A 33 0.14 -11.30 41.98
CA LEU A 33 -0.74 -11.07 40.83
C LEU A 33 -2.11 -10.54 41.30
N ASN A 34 -2.59 -10.99 42.45
CA ASN A 34 -3.80 -10.48 43.07
C ASN A 34 -3.68 -8.98 43.36
N GLN A 35 -2.62 -8.56 44.07
CA GLN A 35 -2.40 -7.15 44.40
C GLN A 35 -2.22 -6.28 43.15
N PHE A 36 -1.50 -6.80 42.15
CA PHE A 36 -1.29 -6.09 40.88
C PHE A 36 -2.60 -5.91 40.11
N CYS A 37 -3.39 -6.98 39.95
CA CYS A 37 -4.71 -6.92 39.32
C CYS A 37 -5.67 -6.03 40.12
N HIS A 38 -5.64 -6.07 41.44
CA HIS A 38 -6.43 -5.19 42.30
C HIS A 38 -6.10 -3.71 42.04
N ALA A 39 -4.82 -3.35 42.03
CA ALA A 39 -4.39 -1.98 41.78
C ALA A 39 -4.83 -1.49 40.39
N ILE A 40 -4.66 -2.33 39.36
CA ILE A 40 -5.09 -2.01 37.99
C ILE A 40 -6.61 -1.88 37.91
N GLY A 41 -7.37 -2.79 38.51
CA GLY A 41 -8.84 -2.73 38.48
C GLY A 41 -9.41 -1.50 39.18
N GLN A 42 -8.85 -1.13 40.35
CA GLN A 42 -9.25 0.12 41.01
C GLN A 42 -8.90 1.35 40.18
N GLN A 43 -7.71 1.36 39.55
CA GLN A 43 -7.29 2.45 38.69
C GLN A 43 -8.19 2.59 37.46
N GLN A 44 -8.52 1.46 36.81
CA GLN A 44 -9.44 1.41 35.68
C GLN A 44 -10.82 1.97 36.07
N HIS A 45 -11.36 1.57 37.22
CA HIS A 45 -12.64 2.06 37.69
C HIS A 45 -12.64 3.57 37.98
N ARG A 46 -11.61 4.05 38.68
CA ARG A 46 -11.45 5.47 39.00
C ARG A 46 -11.34 6.31 37.74
N TYR A 47 -10.55 5.86 36.77
CA TYR A 47 -10.41 6.54 35.49
C TYR A 47 -11.72 6.60 34.71
N LEU A 48 -12.47 5.50 34.67
CA LEU A 48 -13.75 5.42 33.98
C LEU A 48 -14.82 6.33 34.60
N ILE A 49 -14.93 6.34 35.93
CA ILE A 49 -15.84 7.27 36.63
C ILE A 49 -15.40 8.71 36.42
N HIS A 50 -14.09 8.98 36.49
CA HIS A 50 -13.58 10.33 36.28
C HIS A 50 -13.90 10.85 34.88
N LEU A 51 -13.69 10.04 33.83
CA LEU A 51 -14.07 10.38 32.46
C LEU A 51 -15.58 10.63 32.34
N HIS A 52 -16.38 9.73 32.90
CA HIS A 52 -17.84 9.82 32.84
C HIS A 52 -18.39 11.08 33.54
N MET A 53 -17.82 11.43 34.70
CA MET A 53 -18.19 12.64 35.44
C MET A 53 -17.64 13.92 34.80
N SER A 54 -16.42 13.87 34.26
CA SER A 54 -15.82 14.97 33.50
C SER A 54 -16.63 15.28 32.24
N PHE A 55 -17.08 14.26 31.53
CA PHE A 55 -17.95 14.43 30.35
C PHE A 55 -19.33 15.01 30.73
N ARG A 56 -19.84 14.66 31.92
CA ARG A 56 -21.08 15.23 32.49
C ARG A 56 -20.89 16.60 33.13
N GLY A 57 -19.67 17.13 33.21
CA GLY A 57 -19.39 18.46 33.77
C GLY A 57 -19.59 18.57 35.28
N VAL A 58 -19.52 17.47 36.04
CA VAL A 58 -19.69 17.47 37.50
C VAL A 58 -18.32 17.60 38.18
N PRO A 59 -18.01 18.74 38.85
CA PRO A 59 -16.65 19.04 39.32
C PRO A 59 -16.29 18.45 40.69
N LYS A 60 -17.26 17.97 41.48
CA LYS A 60 -17.02 17.37 42.81
C LYS A 60 -17.79 16.05 42.94
N PHE A 61 -17.07 14.94 43.04
CA PHE A 61 -17.62 13.62 43.28
C PHE A 61 -16.60 12.78 44.06
N VAL A 62 -17.09 11.91 44.93
CA VAL A 62 -16.27 10.94 45.68
C VAL A 62 -16.43 9.58 44.99
N ILE A 63 -15.32 9.00 44.54
CA ILE A 63 -15.32 7.69 43.90
C ILE A 63 -15.27 6.63 45.00
N LYS A 64 -16.30 5.77 45.05
CA LYS A 64 -16.30 4.60 45.93
C LYS A 64 -15.47 3.50 45.29
N ASP A 65 -14.52 2.94 46.04
CA ASP A 65 -13.69 1.84 45.56
C ASP A 65 -14.53 0.56 45.37
N LEU A 66 -14.08 -0.28 44.42
CA LEU A 66 -14.70 -1.57 44.17
C LEU A 66 -14.47 -2.54 45.32
N PRO A 67 -15.37 -3.53 45.51
CA PRO A 67 -15.06 -4.72 46.29
C PRO A 67 -13.77 -5.37 45.79
N PRO A 68 -12.91 -5.87 46.69
CA PRO A 68 -11.58 -6.36 46.33
C PRO A 68 -11.62 -7.47 45.28
N ASP A 69 -12.58 -8.39 45.36
CA ASP A 69 -12.76 -9.47 44.38
C ASP A 69 -13.11 -8.96 42.99
N GLN A 70 -13.93 -7.90 42.90
CA GLN A 70 -14.34 -7.32 41.62
C GLN A 70 -13.20 -6.49 41.00
N ALA A 71 -12.41 -5.79 41.82
CA ALA A 71 -11.24 -5.07 41.33
C ALA A 71 -10.20 -6.03 40.73
N VAL A 72 -9.93 -7.16 41.39
CA VAL A 72 -9.03 -8.19 40.85
C VAL A 72 -9.55 -8.77 39.54
N GLU A 73 -10.86 -8.99 39.42
CA GLU A 73 -11.48 -9.47 38.19
C GLU A 73 -11.32 -8.49 37.03
N GLN A 74 -11.64 -7.21 37.23
CA GLN A 74 -11.49 -6.19 36.18
C GLN A 74 -10.04 -6.01 35.74
N GLY A 75 -9.10 -6.00 36.70
CA GLY A 75 -7.68 -5.92 36.37
C GLY A 75 -7.16 -7.14 35.60
N ALA A 76 -7.64 -8.34 35.95
CA ALA A 76 -7.30 -9.56 35.24
C ALA A 76 -7.80 -9.55 33.78
N ASP A 77 -9.03 -9.07 33.56
CA ASP A 77 -9.62 -8.94 32.23
C ASP A 77 -8.84 -7.93 31.37
N LEU A 78 -8.52 -6.76 31.93
CA LEU A 78 -7.75 -5.73 31.23
C LEU A 78 -6.35 -6.20 30.82
N ILE A 79 -5.65 -6.92 31.71
CA ILE A 79 -4.33 -7.48 31.41
C ILE A 79 -4.44 -8.51 30.27
N GLY A 80 -5.46 -9.38 30.31
CA GLY A 80 -5.70 -10.35 29.25
C GLY A 80 -5.93 -9.68 27.90
N GLU A 81 -6.73 -8.62 27.87
CA GLU A 81 -6.97 -7.83 26.65
C GLU A 81 -5.69 -7.15 26.14
N ILE A 82 -4.91 -6.52 27.01
CA ILE A 82 -3.64 -5.87 26.62
C ILE A 82 -2.67 -6.88 26.00
N ILE A 83 -2.55 -8.09 26.57
CA ILE A 83 -1.67 -9.13 26.03
C ILE A 83 -2.12 -9.50 24.62
N ILE A 84 -3.41 -9.77 24.41
CA ILE A 84 -3.95 -10.14 23.09
C ILE A 84 -3.73 -9.00 22.08
N PHE A 85 -4.04 -7.76 22.46
CA PHE A 85 -3.83 -6.60 21.58
C PHE A 85 -2.35 -6.37 21.26
N SER A 86 -1.45 -6.56 22.24
CA SER A 86 0.00 -6.41 22.02
C SER A 86 0.52 -7.42 21.00
N VAL A 87 0.06 -8.68 21.07
CA VAL A 87 0.42 -9.73 20.12
C VAL A 87 -0.14 -9.40 18.73
N ALA A 88 -1.39 -8.95 18.65
CA ALA A 88 -1.99 -8.54 17.37
C ALA A 88 -1.23 -7.38 16.71
N ILE A 89 -0.86 -6.35 17.49
CA ILE A 89 -0.06 -5.21 17.01
C ILE A 89 1.32 -5.68 16.56
N ALA A 90 2.00 -6.51 17.35
CA ALA A 90 3.34 -7.00 17.01
C ALA A 90 3.34 -7.78 15.69
N VAL A 91 2.36 -8.67 15.48
CA VAL A 91 2.20 -9.41 14.22
C VAL A 91 1.91 -8.46 13.06
N ALA A 92 0.97 -7.52 13.23
CA ALA A 92 0.64 -6.56 12.19
C ALA A 92 1.85 -5.67 11.80
N SER A 93 2.62 -5.20 12.78
CA SER A 93 3.85 -4.42 12.55
C SER A 93 4.93 -5.24 11.86
N PHE A 94 5.11 -6.51 12.26
CA PHE A 94 6.07 -7.41 11.62
C PHE A 94 5.71 -7.68 10.16
N GLU A 95 4.43 -7.96 9.88
CA GLU A 95 3.96 -8.16 8.52
C GLU A 95 4.05 -6.90 7.67
N TYR A 96 3.73 -5.73 8.24
CA TYR A 96 3.92 -4.45 7.56
C TYR A 96 5.39 -4.23 7.17
N HIS A 97 6.32 -4.40 8.11
CA HIS A 97 7.75 -4.24 7.85
C HIS A 97 8.26 -5.20 6.75
N ARG A 98 7.81 -6.47 6.78
CA ARG A 98 8.12 -7.46 5.76
C ARG A 98 7.47 -7.17 4.41
N SER A 99 6.23 -6.66 4.41
CA SER A 99 5.45 -6.36 3.21
C SER A 99 5.99 -5.13 2.47
N SER A 100 6.45 -4.11 3.19
CA SER A 100 7.05 -2.90 2.59
C SER A 100 8.31 -3.20 1.79
N THR A 101 9.09 -4.22 2.18
CA THR A 101 10.26 -4.63 1.39
C THR A 101 9.84 -5.26 0.05
N LYS A 102 8.74 -6.03 0.04
CA LYS A 102 8.21 -6.63 -1.19
C LYS A 102 7.51 -5.63 -2.09
N ALA A 103 6.89 -4.59 -1.52
CA ALA A 103 6.26 -3.52 -2.28
C ALA A 103 7.30 -2.73 -3.08
N LYS A 104 8.43 -2.37 -2.46
CA LYS A 104 9.53 -1.66 -3.13
C LYS A 104 10.14 -2.42 -4.30
N VAL A 105 10.44 -3.71 -4.10
CA VAL A 105 10.98 -4.56 -5.18
C VAL A 105 10.00 -4.70 -6.35
N LYS A 106 8.69 -4.68 -6.07
CA LYS A 106 7.67 -4.71 -7.12
C LYS A 106 7.58 -3.38 -7.86
N GLU A 107 7.65 -2.25 -7.16
CA GLU A 107 7.71 -0.92 -7.78
C GLU A 107 8.96 -0.76 -8.65
N GLU A 108 10.13 -1.18 -8.17
CA GLU A 108 11.39 -1.13 -8.93
C GLU A 108 11.31 -1.99 -10.21
N PHE A 109 10.68 -3.16 -10.14
CA PHE A 109 10.48 -4.01 -11.31
C PHE A 109 9.51 -3.37 -12.33
N GLU A 110 8.42 -2.77 -11.86
CA GLU A 110 7.45 -2.06 -12.72
C GLU A 110 8.07 -0.82 -13.38
N GLU A 111 8.94 -0.08 -12.66
CA GLU A 111 9.70 1.04 -13.24
C GLU A 111 10.69 0.57 -14.31
N GLN A 112 11.40 -0.53 -14.08
CA GLN A 112 12.32 -1.10 -15.08
C GLN A 112 11.58 -1.55 -16.35
N GLU A 113 10.43 -2.21 -16.21
CA GLU A 113 9.62 -2.65 -17.34
C GLU A 113 9.13 -1.45 -18.18
N LYS A 114 8.77 -0.36 -17.49
CA LYS A 114 8.36 0.88 -18.14
C LYS A 114 9.52 1.54 -18.89
N GLN A 115 10.71 1.61 -18.29
CA GLN A 115 11.91 2.14 -18.95
C GLN A 115 12.27 1.33 -20.20
N GLN A 116 12.24 0.01 -20.13
CA GLN A 116 12.50 -0.85 -21.30
C GLN A 116 11.48 -0.60 -22.42
N THR A 117 10.21 -0.42 -22.06
CA THR A 117 9.16 -0.11 -23.03
C THR A 117 9.38 1.26 -23.68
N GLU A 118 9.79 2.27 -22.92
CA GLU A 118 10.12 3.61 -23.42
C GLU A 118 11.34 3.57 -24.37
N GLU A 119 12.41 2.84 -24.02
CA GLU A 119 13.57 2.64 -24.89
C GLU A 119 13.23 1.88 -26.18
N GLU A 120 12.36 0.87 -26.10
CA GLU A 120 11.89 0.16 -27.29
C GLU A 120 11.09 1.08 -28.23
N MET A 121 10.25 1.94 -27.65
CA MET A 121 9.48 2.92 -28.41
C MET A 121 10.39 3.93 -29.09
N GLU A 122 11.43 4.41 -28.40
CA GLU A 122 12.43 5.34 -28.95
C GLU A 122 13.19 4.72 -30.12
N LYS A 123 13.69 3.47 -29.97
CA LYS A 123 14.35 2.73 -31.06
C LYS A 123 13.43 2.50 -32.26
N ARG A 124 12.14 2.29 -32.03
CA ARG A 124 11.15 2.18 -33.12
C ARG A 124 10.99 3.53 -33.82
N PHE A 125 10.96 4.63 -33.07
CA PHE A 125 10.86 5.97 -33.62
C PHE A 125 12.08 6.33 -34.49
N GLU A 126 13.30 6.10 -34.00
CA GLU A 126 14.54 6.31 -34.77
C GLU A 126 14.54 5.48 -36.08
N ARG A 127 14.05 4.24 -36.01
CA ARG A 127 13.92 3.39 -37.20
C ARG A 127 12.91 3.96 -38.19
N LEU A 128 11.78 4.46 -37.70
CA LEU A 128 10.77 5.12 -38.52
C LEU A 128 11.34 6.38 -39.18
N GLU A 129 12.06 7.23 -38.45
CA GLU A 129 12.71 8.42 -39.00
C GLU A 129 13.73 8.07 -40.10
N THR A 130 14.54 7.04 -39.86
CA THR A 130 15.51 6.57 -40.86
C THR A 130 14.81 6.07 -42.13
N GLN A 131 13.71 5.32 -41.97
CA GLN A 131 12.91 4.86 -43.11
C GLN A 131 12.24 6.02 -43.85
N PHE A 132 11.76 7.03 -43.11
CA PHE A 132 11.15 8.23 -43.67
C PHE A 132 12.16 9.02 -44.52
N LEU A 133 13.35 9.29 -43.99
CA LEU A 133 14.44 9.95 -44.73
C LEU A 133 14.83 9.19 -46.00
N TRP A 134 14.91 7.86 -45.92
CA TRP A 134 15.18 7.04 -47.10
C TRP A 134 14.07 7.17 -48.15
N LEU A 135 12.81 7.19 -47.72
CA LEU A 135 11.65 7.35 -48.59
C LEU A 135 11.66 8.73 -49.28
N GLU A 136 11.89 9.81 -48.54
CA GLU A 136 12.02 11.16 -49.10
C GLU A 136 13.12 11.22 -50.18
N MET A 137 14.26 10.58 -49.94
CA MET A 137 15.34 10.50 -50.92
C MET A 137 14.93 9.74 -52.19
N GLN A 138 14.15 8.65 -52.06
CA GLN A 138 13.62 7.93 -53.23
C GLN A 138 12.62 8.79 -54.03
N VAL A 139 11.74 9.51 -53.35
CA VAL A 139 10.78 10.42 -54.01
C VAL A 139 11.52 11.52 -54.77
N ALA A 140 12.53 12.15 -54.17
CA ALA A 140 13.36 13.16 -54.82
C ALA A 140 14.09 12.60 -56.06
N LYS A 141 14.61 11.37 -55.97
CA LYS A 141 15.27 10.70 -57.10
C LYS A 141 14.31 10.42 -58.25
N ILE A 142 13.09 9.93 -57.95
CA ILE A 142 12.06 9.70 -58.97
C ILE A 142 11.67 11.02 -59.65
N ALA A 143 11.51 12.10 -58.89
CA ALA A 143 11.21 13.42 -59.44
C ALA A 143 12.30 13.89 -60.42
N GLN A 144 13.58 13.76 -60.08
CA GLN A 144 14.68 14.10 -60.98
C GLN A 144 14.73 13.24 -62.25
N ILE A 145 14.44 11.94 -62.13
CA ILE A 145 14.40 11.05 -63.30
C ILE A 145 13.26 11.46 -64.24
N LEU A 146 12.07 11.72 -63.70
CA LEU A 146 10.92 12.19 -64.48
C LEU A 146 11.20 13.52 -65.19
N GLU A 147 11.83 14.47 -64.49
CA GLU A 147 12.20 15.76 -65.07
C GLU A 147 13.21 15.60 -66.22
N LYS A 148 14.20 14.71 -66.04
CA LYS A 148 15.19 14.38 -67.08
C LYS A 148 14.56 13.68 -68.30
N GLU A 149 13.65 12.73 -68.08
CA GLU A 149 12.90 12.08 -69.17
C GLU A 149 12.00 13.06 -69.91
N LEU A 150 11.32 13.97 -69.20
CA LEU A 150 10.46 14.98 -69.80
C LEU A 150 11.28 15.93 -70.68
N ASN A 151 12.41 16.44 -70.16
CA ASN A 151 13.29 17.34 -70.90
C ASN A 151 13.90 16.65 -72.13
N GLY A 152 14.33 15.39 -72.00
CA GLY A 152 14.82 14.61 -73.13
C GLY A 152 13.76 14.34 -74.21
N ARG A 153 12.49 14.16 -73.83
CA ARG A 153 11.38 14.04 -74.80
C ARG A 153 11.09 15.35 -75.52
N ILE A 154 11.13 16.48 -74.81
CA ILE A 154 10.98 17.82 -75.40
C ILE A 154 12.10 18.10 -76.41
N ASP A 155 13.35 17.77 -76.06
CA ASP A 155 14.51 17.94 -76.95
C ASP A 155 14.41 17.05 -78.21
N ALA A 156 13.86 15.84 -78.08
CA ALA A 156 13.64 14.92 -79.18
C ALA A 156 12.51 15.37 -80.13
N GLU A 157 11.40 15.89 -79.59
CA GLU A 157 10.33 16.51 -80.39
C GLU A 157 10.84 17.76 -81.11
N ALA A 158 11.59 18.63 -80.44
CA ALA A 158 12.18 19.82 -81.04
C ALA A 158 13.16 19.49 -82.18
N SER A 159 13.99 18.43 -82.04
CA SER A 159 14.88 17.97 -83.11
C SER A 159 14.12 17.33 -84.29
N SER A 160 13.03 16.60 -84.02
CA SER A 160 12.17 16.01 -85.05
C SER A 160 11.49 17.09 -85.91
N ASP A 161 11.03 18.18 -85.30
CA ASP A 161 10.37 19.28 -86.01
C ASP A 161 11.35 20.14 -86.83
N ILE A 162 12.62 20.24 -86.43
CA ILE A 162 13.67 20.90 -87.22
C ILE A 162 14.05 20.08 -88.46
N ILE A 163 14.02 18.75 -88.38
CA ILE A 163 14.37 17.86 -89.51
C ILE A 163 13.25 17.77 -90.56
N LYS A 164 12.00 18.10 -90.20
CA LYS A 164 10.84 18.09 -91.11
C LYS A 164 10.59 19.41 -91.87
N ARG A 165 11.41 20.44 -91.65
CA ARG A 165 11.34 21.75 -92.36
C ARG A 165 12.43 21.86 -93.41
#